data_AF-A0A2M8EP18-F1
#
_entry.id   AF-A0A2M8EP18-F1
#
_cell.length_a   1.000
_cell.length_b   1.000
_cell.length_c   1.000
_cell.angle_alpha   90.00
_cell.angle_beta   90.00
_cell.angle_gamma   90.00
#
_symmetry.space_group_name_H-M   'P 1'
#
loop_
_entity.id
_entity.type
_entity.pdbx_description
1 polymer ?
#
loop_
_entity_poly.entity_id
_entity_poly.type
_entity_poly.pdbx_seq_one_letter_code
_entity_poly.pdbx_strand_id
1 'polypeptide(L)'
;MKQIISHGTVFNLAFAFYALVGQAILLVSVKSVFFNEQSNIFLGILIFAVLIAEVLGLAWKLPQVYARATKKSEEASWVMIVWFAHMIVGMILSMLAFQAVGLDHDLNQTAFIIIMLLSVVRELVILVIVSSSEPAKIEKPPKELAADIMLLVFACVAYTAVWEAMSSDLAGLYRQNPAGEATVSLIIMTILFVMFFFPTRLSYLIEDWLFIKTKRDKFWWYVSLVLAVLAGISPMII
;
A
#
# COMPACT_ATOMS: atom_id res chain seq x y z
N MET A 1 -25.26 -18.27 5.01
CA MET A 1 -25.34 -16.82 5.31
C MET A 1 -24.98 -16.05 4.05
N LYS A 2 -25.85 -15.15 3.56
CA LYS A 2 -25.45 -14.22 2.49
C LYS A 2 -24.50 -13.20 3.11
N GLN A 3 -23.23 -13.22 2.71
CA GLN A 3 -22.27 -12.21 3.10
C GLN A 3 -22.71 -10.88 2.46
N ILE A 4 -23.06 -9.89 3.29
CA ILE A 4 -23.67 -8.62 2.85
C ILE A 4 -22.60 -7.62 2.38
N ILE A 5 -21.34 -7.83 2.75
CA ILE A 5 -20.22 -6.90 2.56
C ILE A 5 -18.99 -7.68 2.09
N SER A 6 -18.35 -7.24 1.00
CA SER A 6 -17.13 -7.87 0.48
C SER A 6 -15.91 -7.53 1.36
N HIS A 7 -14.87 -8.38 1.32
CA HIS A 7 -13.65 -8.15 2.08
C HIS A 7 -12.97 -6.84 1.65
N GLY A 8 -12.97 -6.54 0.35
CA GLY A 8 -12.46 -5.27 -0.14
C GLY A 8 -13.28 -4.08 0.36
N THR A 9 -14.61 -4.18 0.47
CA THR A 9 -15.43 -3.12 1.09
C THR A 9 -15.01 -2.85 2.54
N VAL A 10 -14.79 -3.91 3.34
CA VAL A 10 -14.31 -3.77 4.72
C VAL A 10 -12.93 -3.12 4.78
N PHE A 11 -12.00 -3.59 3.93
CA PHE A 11 -10.65 -3.03 3.81
C PHE A 11 -10.69 -1.52 3.52
N ASN A 12 -11.52 -1.10 2.56
CA ASN A 12 -11.63 0.29 2.15
C ASN A 12 -12.14 1.20 3.26
N LEU A 13 -13.16 0.74 3.98
CA LEU A 13 -13.73 1.50 5.08
C LEU A 13 -12.73 1.60 6.24
N ALA A 14 -12.02 0.52 6.55
CA ALA A 14 -10.98 0.52 7.58
C ALA A 14 -9.81 1.42 7.19
N PHE A 15 -9.34 1.36 5.94
CA PHE A 15 -8.31 2.24 5.40
C PHE A 15 -8.76 3.71 5.41
N ALA A 16 -9.98 4.01 4.96
CA ALA A 16 -10.52 5.37 4.98
C ALA A 16 -10.60 5.93 6.41
N PHE A 17 -11.04 5.11 7.36
CA PHE A 17 -11.05 5.48 8.78
C PHE A 17 -9.63 5.77 9.30
N TYR A 18 -8.66 4.92 8.95
CA TYR A 18 -7.26 5.17 9.29
C TYR A 18 -6.73 6.48 8.67
N ALA A 19 -6.93 6.69 7.37
CA ALA A 19 -6.45 7.87 6.67
C ALA A 19 -7.05 9.17 7.24
N LEU A 20 -8.31 9.14 7.69
CA LEU A 20 -8.95 10.34 8.27
C LEU A 20 -8.61 10.58 9.74
N VAL A 21 -8.33 9.53 10.52
CA VAL A 21 -8.22 9.63 11.98
C VAL A 21 -6.89 9.08 12.51
N GLY A 22 -6.48 7.90 12.07
CA GLY A 22 -5.33 7.19 12.59
C GLY A 22 -3.99 7.71 12.08
N GLN A 23 -3.93 8.27 10.88
CA GLN A 23 -2.67 8.61 10.22
C GLN A 23 -1.81 9.61 11.00
N ALA A 24 -2.44 10.53 11.74
CA ALA A 24 -1.74 11.60 12.46
C ALA A 24 -0.74 11.05 13.50
N ILE A 25 -1.04 9.87 14.06
CA ILE A 25 -0.19 9.19 15.05
C ILE A 25 1.16 8.82 14.43
N LEU A 26 1.13 8.26 13.21
CA LEU A 26 2.32 7.80 12.52
C LEU A 26 3.03 8.93 11.76
N LEU A 27 2.26 9.89 11.23
CA LEU A 27 2.77 10.98 10.40
C LEU A 27 3.84 11.81 11.11
N VAL A 28 3.68 12.10 12.40
CA VAL A 28 4.67 12.86 13.19
C VAL A 28 6.03 12.16 13.18
N SER A 29 6.04 10.83 13.38
CA SER A 29 7.27 10.04 13.36
C SER A 29 7.87 9.94 11.97
N VAL A 30 7.03 9.78 10.94
CA VAL A 30 7.49 9.74 9.55
C VAL A 30 8.15 11.07 9.17
N LYS A 31 7.50 12.21 9.44
CA LYS A 31 8.05 13.52 9.11
C LYS A 31 9.35 13.82 9.86
N SER A 32 9.45 13.42 11.13
CA SER A 32 10.69 13.63 11.90
C SER A 32 11.87 12.88 11.30
N VAL A 33 11.65 11.66 10.80
CA VAL A 33 12.71 10.89 10.14
C VAL A 33 12.99 11.45 8.75
N PHE A 34 11.96 11.59 7.92
CA PHE A 34 12.11 11.87 6.50
C PHE A 34 12.61 13.30 6.21
N PHE A 35 12.12 14.31 6.95
CA PHE A 35 12.45 15.72 6.69
C PHE A 35 13.43 16.34 7.69
N ASN A 36 13.49 15.82 8.91
CA ASN A 36 14.37 16.36 9.96
C ASN A 36 15.56 15.45 10.29
N GLU A 37 15.75 14.37 9.53
CA GLU A 37 16.85 13.40 9.68
C GLU A 37 17.00 12.83 11.11
N GLN A 38 15.90 12.80 11.88
CA GLN A 38 15.92 12.25 13.23
C GLN A 38 15.85 10.73 13.18
N SER A 39 16.47 10.06 14.15
CA SER A 39 16.29 8.62 14.33
C SER A 39 15.02 8.31 15.12
N ASN A 40 14.28 7.31 14.69
CA ASN A 40 13.15 6.72 15.38
C ASN A 40 13.15 5.20 15.16
N ILE A 41 13.83 4.47 16.04
CA ILE A 41 14.01 3.02 15.94
C ILE A 41 12.66 2.29 15.90
N PHE A 42 11.65 2.76 16.63
CA PHE A 42 10.31 2.16 16.62
C PHE A 42 9.66 2.25 15.24
N LEU A 43 9.80 3.38 14.54
CA LEU A 43 9.33 3.51 13.17
C LEU A 43 10.08 2.55 12.24
N GLY A 44 11.40 2.45 12.37
CA GLY A 44 12.20 1.49 11.59
C GLY A 44 11.73 0.05 11.78
N ILE A 45 11.56 -0.39 13.03
CA ILE A 45 11.05 -1.73 13.37
C ILE A 45 9.64 -1.94 12.80
N LEU A 46 8.75 -0.95 12.94
CA LEU A 46 7.40 -1.02 12.39
C LEU A 46 7.43 -1.21 10.87
N ILE A 47 8.24 -0.42 10.16
CA ILE A 47 8.35 -0.51 8.70
C ILE A 47 8.88 -1.89 8.27
N PHE A 48 9.94 -2.40 8.91
CA PHE A 48 10.42 -3.76 8.63
C PHE A 48 9.36 -4.82 8.90
N ALA A 49 8.63 -4.70 10.02
CA ALA A 49 7.57 -5.64 10.36
C ALA A 49 6.46 -5.64 9.30
N VAL A 50 6.04 -4.47 8.80
CA VAL A 50 5.02 -4.43 7.74
C VAL A 50 5.53 -4.88 6.38
N LEU A 51 6.82 -4.68 6.06
CA LEU A 51 7.41 -5.22 4.85
C LEU A 51 7.42 -6.76 4.86
N ILE A 52 7.67 -7.38 6.01
CA ILE A 52 7.57 -8.84 6.18
C ILE A 52 6.09 -9.27 6.13
N ALA A 53 5.22 -8.55 6.84
CA ALA A 53 3.79 -8.85 6.88
C ALA A 53 3.14 -8.77 5.50
N GLU A 54 3.56 -7.85 4.62
CA GLU A 54 3.08 -7.79 3.25
C GLU A 54 3.40 -9.08 2.48
N VAL A 55 4.64 -9.57 2.54
CA VAL A 55 5.05 -10.79 1.82
C VAL A 55 4.20 -11.98 2.29
N LEU A 56 4.03 -12.13 3.61
CA LEU A 56 3.20 -13.19 4.20
C LEU A 56 1.72 -13.02 3.85
N GLY A 57 1.21 -11.80 3.92
CA GLY A 57 -0.16 -11.45 3.57
C GLY A 57 -0.48 -11.77 2.12
N LEU A 58 0.40 -11.40 1.18
CA LEU A 58 0.25 -11.73 -0.24
C LEU A 58 0.35 -13.24 -0.48
N ALA A 59 1.32 -13.93 0.16
CA ALA A 59 1.47 -15.37 0.07
C ALA A 59 0.22 -16.15 0.52
N TRP A 60 -0.49 -15.63 1.52
CA TRP A 60 -1.72 -16.26 2.01
C TRP A 60 -2.97 -15.81 1.25
N LYS A 61 -3.05 -14.54 0.82
CA LYS A 61 -4.24 -13.98 0.17
C LYS A 61 -4.36 -14.39 -1.30
N LEU A 62 -3.27 -14.31 -2.07
CA LEU A 62 -3.34 -14.50 -3.52
C LEU A 62 -3.82 -15.89 -3.94
N PRO A 63 -3.32 -17.02 -3.38
CA PRO A 63 -3.82 -18.35 -3.74
C PRO A 63 -5.32 -18.51 -3.52
N GLN A 64 -5.89 -17.83 -2.52
CA GLN A 64 -7.32 -17.84 -2.25
C GLN A 64 -8.11 -17.04 -3.28
N VAL A 65 -7.60 -15.87 -3.68
CA VAL A 65 -8.18 -15.06 -4.75
C VAL A 65 -8.15 -15.84 -6.08
N TYR A 66 -7.03 -16.49 -6.41
CA TYR A 66 -6.92 -17.33 -7.61
C TYR A 66 -7.81 -18.58 -7.58
N ALA A 67 -7.98 -19.20 -6.41
CA ALA A 67 -8.93 -20.32 -6.26
C ALA A 67 -10.39 -19.92 -6.57
N ARG A 68 -10.69 -18.63 -6.42
CA ARG A 68 -12.00 -18.04 -6.65
C ARG A 68 -12.14 -17.47 -8.08
N ALA A 69 -11.03 -17.16 -8.74
CA ALA A 69 -10.97 -16.64 -10.10
C ALA A 69 -11.19 -17.74 -11.14
N THR A 70 -12.28 -17.67 -11.92
CA THR A 70 -12.64 -18.71 -12.91
C THR A 70 -11.99 -18.53 -14.29
N LYS A 71 -11.25 -17.43 -14.54
CA LYS A 71 -10.67 -17.13 -15.86
C LYS A 71 -9.19 -16.76 -15.74
N LYS A 72 -8.32 -17.63 -16.28
CA LYS A 72 -6.85 -17.56 -16.15
C LYS A 72 -6.12 -16.68 -17.19
N SER A 73 -6.78 -16.14 -18.22
CA SER A 73 -6.08 -15.87 -19.50
C SER A 73 -5.70 -14.42 -19.86
N GLU A 74 -6.02 -13.40 -19.06
CA GLU A 74 -5.60 -12.00 -19.35
C GLU A 74 -4.77 -11.35 -18.21
N GLU A 75 -4.38 -12.14 -17.21
CA GLU A 75 -3.94 -11.63 -15.89
C GLU A 75 -2.46 -11.23 -15.83
N ALA A 76 -1.61 -11.70 -16.75
CA ALA A 76 -0.15 -11.54 -16.65
C ALA A 76 0.34 -10.08 -16.79
N SER A 77 -0.32 -9.25 -17.61
CA SER A 77 0.13 -7.86 -17.83
C SER A 77 -0.14 -6.96 -16.62
N TRP A 78 -1.29 -7.12 -15.96
CA TRP A 78 -1.65 -6.32 -14.78
C TRP A 78 -0.84 -6.71 -13.54
N VAL A 79 -0.51 -8.00 -13.40
CA VAL A 79 0.39 -8.51 -12.36
C VAL A 79 1.74 -7.80 -12.41
N MET A 80 2.30 -7.62 -13.61
CA MET A 80 3.61 -6.98 -13.79
C MET A 80 3.62 -5.50 -13.37
N ILE A 81 2.59 -4.74 -13.79
CA ILE A 81 2.46 -3.32 -13.44
C ILE A 81 2.36 -3.16 -11.91
N VAL A 82 1.60 -4.03 -11.27
CA VAL A 82 1.38 -3.93 -9.83
C VAL A 82 2.58 -4.37 -9.04
N TRP A 83 3.28 -5.41 -9.49
CA TRP A 83 4.57 -5.79 -8.91
C TRP A 83 5.56 -4.62 -8.97
N PHE A 84 5.65 -3.94 -10.12
CA PHE A 84 6.55 -2.80 -10.27
C PHE A 84 6.23 -1.68 -9.28
N ALA A 85 4.94 -1.43 -9.05
CA ALA A 85 4.51 -0.41 -8.11
C ALA A 85 4.71 -0.84 -6.64
N HIS A 86 4.57 -2.12 -6.30
CA HIS A 86 4.99 -2.66 -5.00
C HIS A 86 6.49 -2.50 -4.77
N MET A 87 7.31 -2.79 -5.78
CA MET A 87 8.76 -2.61 -5.72
C MET A 87 9.14 -1.17 -5.38
N ILE A 88 8.50 -0.17 -6.00
CA ILE A 88 8.76 1.24 -5.71
C ILE A 88 8.39 1.56 -4.25
N VAL A 89 7.19 1.17 -3.80
CA VAL A 89 6.75 1.40 -2.42
C VAL A 89 7.68 0.71 -1.41
N GLY A 90 8.02 -0.55 -1.66
CA GLY A 90 8.91 -1.35 -0.83
C GLY A 90 10.30 -0.74 -0.72
N MET A 91 10.87 -0.26 -1.83
CA MET A 91 12.17 0.42 -1.83
C MET A 91 12.14 1.71 -1.00
N ILE A 92 11.12 2.57 -1.19
CA ILE A 92 10.98 3.81 -0.42
C ILE A 92 10.87 3.50 1.08
N LEU A 93 10.05 2.51 1.45
CA LEU A 93 9.88 2.07 2.83
C LEU A 93 11.19 1.53 3.41
N SER A 94 11.96 0.72 2.67
CA SER A 94 13.25 0.21 3.13
C SER A 94 14.26 1.34 3.36
N MET A 95 14.32 2.33 2.47
CA MET A 95 15.17 3.51 2.65
C MET A 95 14.76 4.31 3.89
N LEU A 96 13.45 4.53 4.08
CA LEU A 96 12.93 5.20 5.27
C LEU A 96 13.22 4.41 6.55
N ALA A 97 13.11 3.08 6.53
CA ALA A 97 13.43 2.23 7.68
C ALA A 97 14.91 2.31 8.04
N PHE A 98 15.79 2.35 7.04
CA PHE A 98 17.23 2.52 7.21
C PHE A 98 17.57 3.85 7.89
N GLN A 99 16.99 4.95 7.39
CA GLN A 99 17.16 6.27 8.00
C GLN A 99 16.55 6.31 9.41
N ALA A 100 15.37 5.70 9.61
CA ALA A 100 14.69 5.67 10.89
C ALA A 100 15.51 4.97 12.00
N VAL A 101 16.32 3.96 11.67
CA VAL A 101 17.22 3.35 12.65
C VAL A 101 18.48 4.18 12.94
N GLY A 102 18.58 5.39 12.37
CA GLY A 102 19.69 6.32 12.58
C GLY A 102 20.94 5.97 11.76
N LEU A 103 20.79 5.16 10.70
CA LEU A 103 21.89 4.86 9.80
C LEU A 103 21.89 5.87 8.66
N ASP A 104 23.04 6.52 8.48
CA ASP A 104 23.31 7.35 7.32
C ASP A 104 23.93 6.51 6.19
N HIS A 105 23.48 6.75 4.96
CA HIS A 105 23.89 6.01 3.77
C HIS A 105 25.36 6.23 3.38
N ASP A 106 25.91 7.42 3.60
CA ASP A 106 27.30 7.74 3.29
C ASP A 106 28.26 7.12 4.32
N LEU A 107 27.85 7.11 5.58
CA LEU A 107 28.63 6.51 6.67
C LEU A 107 28.50 4.98 6.74
N ASN A 108 27.36 4.43 6.30
CA ASN A 108 27.02 3.01 6.44
C ASN A 108 26.71 2.34 5.09
N GLN A 109 27.50 2.65 4.06
CA GLN A 109 27.30 2.18 2.68
C GLN A 109 27.07 0.67 2.57
N THR A 110 27.85 -0.15 3.29
CA THR A 110 27.69 -1.61 3.26
C THR A 110 26.32 -2.05 3.78
N ALA A 111 25.85 -1.46 4.89
CA ALA A 111 24.54 -1.77 5.45
C ALA A 111 23.42 -1.31 4.50
N PHE A 112 23.59 -0.15 3.87
CA PHE A 112 22.67 0.36 2.85
C PHE A 112 22.60 -0.57 1.63
N ILE A 113 23.73 -1.05 1.12
CA ILE A 113 23.76 -2.01 0.02
C ILE A 113 23.06 -3.31 0.41
N ILE A 114 23.29 -3.81 1.62
CA ILE A 114 22.64 -5.05 2.11
C ILE A 114 21.12 -4.87 2.17
N ILE A 115 20.60 -3.78 2.74
CA ILE A 115 19.15 -3.57 2.83
C ILE A 115 18.51 -3.38 1.45
N MET A 116 19.19 -2.73 0.52
CA MET A 116 18.71 -2.60 -0.86
C MET A 116 18.70 -3.95 -1.58
N LEU A 117 19.73 -4.77 -1.40
CA LEU A 117 19.77 -6.13 -1.94
C LEU A 117 18.65 -7.00 -1.35
N LEU A 118 18.44 -6.94 -0.03
CA LEU A 118 17.34 -7.66 0.63
C LEU A 118 15.98 -7.19 0.13
N SER A 119 15.82 -5.89 -0.15
CA SER A 119 14.60 -5.34 -0.75
C SER A 119 14.37 -5.90 -2.15
N VAL A 120 15.40 -6.00 -2.99
CA VAL A 120 15.28 -6.64 -4.32
C VAL A 120 14.92 -8.12 -4.18
N VAL A 121 15.58 -8.86 -3.30
CA VAL A 121 15.27 -10.29 -3.05
C VAL A 121 13.81 -10.46 -2.60
N ARG A 122 13.34 -9.60 -1.69
CA ARG A 122 11.94 -9.56 -1.25
C ARG A 122 10.99 -9.37 -2.43
N GLU A 123 11.25 -8.41 -3.31
CA GLU A 123 10.39 -8.17 -4.48
C GLU A 123 10.40 -9.35 -5.45
N LEU A 124 11.54 -10.03 -5.65
CA LEU A 124 11.58 -11.27 -6.42
C LEU A 124 10.75 -12.38 -5.78
N VAL A 125 10.75 -12.47 -4.45
CA VAL A 125 9.88 -13.41 -3.71
C VAL A 125 8.41 -13.07 -3.94
N ILE A 126 8.01 -11.79 -3.88
CA ILE A 126 6.64 -11.36 -4.20
C ILE A 126 6.28 -11.72 -5.65
N LEU A 127 7.19 -11.49 -6.62
CA LEU A 127 6.96 -11.85 -8.02
C LEU A 127 6.73 -13.35 -8.17
N VAL A 128 7.55 -14.18 -7.52
CA VAL A 128 7.37 -15.63 -7.51
C VAL A 128 6.02 -15.99 -6.90
N ILE A 129 5.65 -15.42 -5.76
CA ILE A 129 4.35 -15.66 -5.14
C ILE A 129 3.21 -15.33 -6.12
N VAL A 130 3.23 -14.14 -6.74
CA VAL A 130 2.13 -13.72 -7.62
C VAL A 130 2.07 -14.56 -8.90
N SER A 131 3.23 -14.91 -9.48
CA SER A 131 3.31 -15.67 -10.74
C SER A 131 3.10 -17.19 -10.59
N SER A 132 3.46 -17.76 -9.44
CA SER A 132 3.38 -19.21 -9.18
C SER A 132 2.19 -19.62 -8.31
N SER A 133 1.34 -18.67 -7.91
CA SER A 133 0.16 -18.97 -7.11
C SER A 133 -0.82 -19.87 -7.89
N GLU A 134 -0.84 -21.15 -7.53
CA GLU A 134 -1.86 -22.07 -8.00
C GLU A 134 -3.15 -21.90 -7.19
N PRO A 135 -4.32 -22.25 -7.78
CA PRO A 135 -5.58 -22.33 -7.05
C PRO A 135 -5.44 -23.23 -5.81
N ALA A 136 -5.37 -22.63 -4.62
CA ALA A 136 -5.34 -23.39 -3.38
C ALA A 136 -6.75 -23.93 -3.04
N LYS A 137 -6.82 -24.98 -2.20
CA LYS A 137 -8.07 -25.29 -1.52
C LYS A 137 -8.44 -24.07 -0.66
N ILE A 138 -9.69 -23.60 -0.76
CA ILE A 138 -10.18 -22.46 0.02
C ILE A 138 -9.82 -22.68 1.49
N GLU A 139 -8.91 -21.86 2.00
CA GLU A 139 -8.37 -22.00 3.35
C GLU A 139 -9.44 -21.64 4.41
N LYS A 140 -9.17 -22.01 5.67
CA LYS A 140 -10.07 -21.70 6.79
C LYS A 140 -10.10 -20.18 7.04
N PRO A 141 -11.24 -19.62 7.50
CA PRO A 141 -11.43 -18.19 7.77
C PRO A 141 -10.33 -17.44 8.56
N PRO A 142 -9.65 -18.04 9.57
CA PRO A 142 -8.67 -17.27 10.36
C PRO A 142 -7.41 -16.88 9.59
N LYS A 143 -6.97 -17.68 8.61
CA LYS A 143 -5.78 -17.34 7.81
C LYS A 143 -6.05 -16.20 6.84
N GLU A 144 -7.22 -16.21 6.21
CA GLU A 144 -7.67 -15.14 5.32
C GLU A 144 -7.79 -13.81 6.08
N LEU A 145 -8.41 -13.82 7.27
CA LEU A 145 -8.52 -12.63 8.10
C LEU A 145 -7.14 -12.10 8.54
N ALA A 146 -6.21 -12.99 8.89
CA ALA A 146 -4.85 -12.58 9.26
C ALA A 146 -4.12 -11.93 8.08
N ALA A 147 -4.23 -12.52 6.88
CA ALA A 147 -3.68 -11.93 5.66
C ALA A 147 -4.32 -10.55 5.39
N ASP A 148 -5.63 -10.43 5.57
CA ASP A 148 -6.34 -9.18 5.34
C ASP A 148 -5.86 -8.06 6.28
N ILE A 149 -5.67 -8.39 7.55
CA ILE A 149 -5.12 -7.47 8.57
C ILE A 149 -3.67 -7.07 8.23
N MET A 150 -2.82 -8.03 7.85
CA MET A 150 -1.41 -7.76 7.49
C MET A 150 -1.33 -6.77 6.32
N LEU A 151 -2.12 -7.00 5.27
CA LEU A 151 -2.16 -6.13 4.10
C LEU A 151 -2.77 -4.76 4.42
N LEU A 152 -3.76 -4.69 5.31
CA LEU A 152 -4.34 -3.42 5.76
C LEU A 152 -3.33 -2.59 6.54
N VAL A 153 -2.61 -3.19 7.48
CA VAL A 153 -1.58 -2.50 8.25
C VAL A 153 -0.46 -2.01 7.33
N PHE A 154 -0.02 -2.85 6.39
CA PHE A 154 0.93 -2.43 5.36
C PHE A 154 0.41 -1.23 4.56
N ALA A 155 -0.82 -1.28 4.04
CA ALA A 155 -1.41 -0.19 3.27
C ALA A 155 -1.47 1.12 4.06
N CYS A 156 -1.82 1.06 5.35
CA CYS A 156 -1.88 2.22 6.25
C CYS A 156 -0.48 2.84 6.46
N VAL A 157 0.53 2.02 6.72
CA VAL A 157 1.92 2.48 6.91
C VAL A 157 2.48 3.03 5.60
N ALA A 158 2.33 2.30 4.49
CA ALA A 158 2.78 2.72 3.16
C ALA A 158 2.13 4.05 2.75
N TYR A 159 0.82 4.21 2.96
CA TYR A 159 0.11 5.46 2.73
C TYR A 159 0.71 6.61 3.54
N THR A 160 0.94 6.42 4.83
CA THR A 160 1.46 7.51 5.68
C THR A 160 2.91 7.84 5.35
N ALA A 161 3.73 6.81 5.14
CA ALA A 161 5.16 6.93 4.89
C ALA A 161 5.49 7.55 3.54
N VAL A 162 4.72 7.19 2.51
CA VAL A 162 5.03 7.54 1.12
C VAL A 162 4.14 8.66 0.62
N TRP A 163 2.83 8.59 0.87
CA TRP A 163 1.88 9.55 0.31
C TRP A 163 1.65 10.75 1.23
N GLU A 164 1.28 10.53 2.49
CA GLU A 164 0.93 11.62 3.41
C GLU A 164 2.10 12.57 3.67
N ALA A 165 3.27 11.99 3.97
CA ALA A 165 4.47 12.75 4.25
C ALA A 165 4.88 13.64 3.07
N MET A 166 4.86 13.11 1.84
CA MET A 166 5.23 13.86 0.65
C MET A 166 4.16 14.90 0.26
N SER A 167 2.88 14.52 0.30
CA SER A 167 1.79 15.37 -0.18
C SER A 167 1.60 16.62 0.68
N SER A 168 1.73 16.49 2.00
CA SER A 168 1.58 17.61 2.92
C SER A 168 2.66 18.68 2.77
N ASP A 169 3.89 18.32 2.40
CA ASP A 169 4.96 19.29 2.14
C ASP A 169 4.84 19.93 0.76
N LEU A 170 4.47 19.14 -0.26
CA LEU A 170 4.19 19.64 -1.61
C LEU A 170 2.96 20.58 -1.66
N ALA A 171 1.95 20.38 -0.81
CA ALA A 171 0.82 21.30 -0.65
C ALA A 171 1.27 22.70 -0.17
N GLY A 172 2.33 22.76 0.64
CA GLY A 172 2.96 24.02 1.06
C GLY A 172 3.58 24.78 -0.11
N LEU A 173 4.20 24.09 -1.06
CA LEU A 173 4.77 24.67 -2.28
C LEU A 173 3.68 25.20 -3.23
N TYR A 174 2.54 24.50 -3.34
CA TYR A 174 1.40 24.92 -4.17
C TYR A 174 0.84 26.29 -3.75
N ARG A 175 0.78 26.56 -2.43
CA ARG A 175 0.29 27.85 -1.90
C ARG A 175 1.17 29.03 -2.31
N GLN A 176 2.40 28.79 -2.77
CA GLN A 176 3.36 29.84 -3.12
C GLN A 176 3.40 30.18 -4.62
N ASN A 177 2.88 29.34 -5.52
CA ASN A 177 2.93 29.56 -6.98
C ASN A 177 1.59 29.24 -7.71
N PRO A 178 0.74 30.26 -7.99
CA PRO A 178 -0.70 30.03 -8.12
C PRO A 178 -1.30 29.69 -9.50
N ALA A 179 -0.57 29.56 -10.63
CA ALA A 179 -1.26 29.41 -11.94
C ALA A 179 -0.71 28.34 -12.92
N GLY A 180 0.59 28.35 -13.24
CA GLY A 180 1.17 27.39 -14.20
C GLY A 180 1.61 26.08 -13.55
N GLU A 181 2.19 26.17 -12.36
CA GLU A 181 2.72 25.03 -11.60
C GLU A 181 1.63 24.19 -10.93
N ALA A 182 0.45 24.78 -10.72
CA ALA A 182 -0.70 24.15 -10.09
C ALA A 182 -1.19 22.90 -10.85
N THR A 183 -1.36 23.01 -12.16
CA THR A 183 -1.85 21.90 -13.00
C THR A 183 -0.82 20.78 -13.11
N VAL A 184 0.45 21.13 -13.31
CA VAL A 184 1.55 20.14 -13.38
C VAL A 184 1.69 19.41 -12.05
N SER A 185 1.65 20.14 -10.94
CA SER A 185 1.69 19.56 -9.59
C SER A 185 0.51 18.63 -9.34
N LEU A 186 -0.72 19.02 -9.73
CA LEU A 186 -1.89 18.17 -9.61
C LEU A 186 -1.77 16.87 -10.42
N ILE A 187 -1.20 16.94 -11.63
CA ILE A 187 -0.94 15.76 -12.46
C ILE A 187 0.08 14.84 -11.79
N ILE A 188 1.23 15.38 -11.37
CA ILE A 188 2.29 14.61 -10.69
C ILE A 188 1.72 13.95 -9.43
N MET A 189 0.98 14.71 -8.65
CA MET A 189 0.28 14.24 -7.46
C MET A 189 -0.69 13.11 -7.74
N THR A 190 -1.51 13.25 -8.78
CA THR A 190 -2.46 12.20 -9.17
C THR A 190 -1.72 10.94 -9.59
N ILE A 191 -0.63 11.08 -10.35
CA ILE A 191 0.22 9.96 -10.76
C ILE A 191 0.81 9.27 -9.52
N LEU A 192 1.41 10.03 -8.60
CA LEU A 192 1.97 9.50 -7.36
C LEU A 192 0.91 8.81 -6.51
N PHE A 193 -0.27 9.43 -6.34
CA PHE A 193 -1.39 8.81 -5.63
C PHE A 193 -1.76 7.47 -6.24
N VAL A 194 -1.95 7.40 -7.56
CA VAL A 194 -2.29 6.15 -8.25
C VAL A 194 -1.17 5.13 -8.11
N MET A 195 0.09 5.55 -8.23
CA MET A 195 1.26 4.69 -8.08
C MET A 195 1.38 4.09 -6.68
N PHE A 196 0.87 4.74 -5.62
CA PHE A 196 0.99 4.25 -4.24
C PHE A 196 -0.31 3.64 -3.68
N PHE A 197 -1.46 4.17 -4.07
CA PHE A 197 -2.76 3.70 -3.60
C PHE A 197 -3.19 2.43 -4.33
N PHE A 198 -2.93 2.32 -5.63
CA PHE A 198 -3.35 1.15 -6.40
C PHE A 198 -2.67 -0.16 -5.95
N PRO A 199 -1.35 -0.21 -5.71
CA PRO A 199 -0.66 -1.45 -5.37
C PRO A 199 -1.12 -2.00 -4.03
N THR A 200 -1.23 -1.13 -3.01
CA THR A 200 -1.68 -1.50 -1.66
C THR A 200 -3.08 -2.11 -1.61
N ARG A 201 -3.87 -1.94 -2.67
CA ARG A 201 -5.26 -2.38 -2.76
C ARG A 201 -5.50 -3.48 -3.81
N LEU A 202 -4.50 -3.85 -4.61
CA LEU A 202 -4.71 -4.70 -5.78
C LEU A 202 -5.43 -6.00 -5.43
N SER A 203 -4.95 -6.72 -4.41
CA SER A 203 -5.49 -8.04 -4.03
C SER A 203 -6.99 -7.98 -3.79
N TYR A 204 -7.47 -6.89 -3.19
CA TYR A 204 -8.88 -6.64 -2.94
C TYR A 204 -9.65 -6.13 -4.16
N LEU A 205 -9.02 -5.36 -5.05
CA LEU A 205 -9.66 -4.94 -6.30
C LEU A 205 -9.93 -6.13 -7.21
N ILE A 206 -8.97 -7.06 -7.31
CA ILE A 206 -9.13 -8.31 -8.06
C ILE A 206 -10.22 -9.16 -7.41
N GLU A 207 -10.15 -9.34 -6.09
CA GLU A 207 -11.18 -10.09 -5.36
C GLU A 207 -12.57 -9.48 -5.57
N ASP A 208 -12.77 -8.20 -5.28
CA ASP A 208 -14.07 -7.53 -5.43
C ASP A 208 -14.59 -7.65 -6.88
N TRP A 209 -13.73 -7.48 -7.89
CA TRP A 209 -14.13 -7.61 -9.29
C TRP A 209 -14.66 -9.02 -9.62
N LEU A 210 -14.07 -10.07 -9.06
CA LEU A 210 -14.52 -11.45 -9.23
C LEU A 210 -15.80 -11.78 -8.43
N PHE A 211 -16.06 -11.05 -7.34
CA PHE A 211 -17.13 -11.37 -6.38
C PHE A 211 -18.39 -10.50 -6.49
N ILE A 212 -18.33 -9.35 -7.17
CA ILE A 212 -19.50 -8.50 -7.39
C ILE A 212 -20.50 -9.21 -8.31
N LYS A 213 -21.60 -9.71 -7.74
CA LYS A 213 -22.66 -10.41 -8.49
C LYS A 213 -23.95 -9.59 -8.61
N THR A 214 -24.22 -8.71 -7.66
CA THR A 214 -25.47 -7.93 -7.64
C THR A 214 -25.23 -6.43 -7.81
N LYS A 215 -26.26 -5.70 -8.26
CA LYS A 215 -26.24 -4.23 -8.32
C LYS A 215 -25.96 -3.60 -6.96
N ARG A 216 -26.43 -4.24 -5.88
CA ARG A 216 -26.19 -3.80 -4.50
C ARG A 216 -24.71 -3.93 -4.13
N ASP A 217 -24.08 -5.06 -4.45
CA ASP A 217 -22.65 -5.26 -4.18
C ASP A 217 -21.81 -4.23 -4.94
N LYS A 218 -22.16 -3.99 -6.22
CA LYS A 218 -21.51 -2.99 -7.05
C LYS A 218 -21.63 -1.58 -6.46
N PHE A 219 -22.81 -1.22 -5.94
CA PHE A 219 -23.03 0.07 -5.27
C PHE A 219 -22.14 0.24 -4.05
N TRP A 220 -22.12 -0.75 -3.13
CA TRP A 220 -21.28 -0.69 -1.93
C TRP A 220 -19.78 -0.68 -2.25
N TRP A 221 -19.37 -1.42 -3.27
CA TRP A 221 -18.01 -1.39 -3.77
C TRP A 221 -17.61 0.01 -4.24
N TYR A 222 -18.41 0.64 -5.12
CA TYR A 222 -18.14 2.01 -5.57
C TYR A 222 -18.11 3.01 -4.44
N VAL A 223 -19.09 2.98 -3.53
CA VAL A 223 -19.14 3.89 -2.38
C VAL A 223 -17.88 3.75 -1.53
N SER A 224 -17.49 2.51 -1.22
CA SER A 224 -16.29 2.27 -0.40
C SER A 224 -14.99 2.66 -1.12
N LEU A 225 -14.90 2.44 -2.44
CA LEU A 225 -13.78 2.90 -3.25
C LEU A 225 -13.68 4.43 -3.26
N VAL A 226 -14.79 5.12 -3.51
CA VAL A 226 -14.86 6.59 -3.50
C VAL A 226 -14.46 7.12 -2.13
N LEU A 227 -14.99 6.57 -1.04
CA LEU A 227 -14.62 6.98 0.31
C LEU A 227 -13.14 6.79 0.60
N ALA A 228 -12.55 5.66 0.21
CA ALA A 228 -11.12 5.42 0.38
C ALA A 228 -10.26 6.36 -0.46
N VAL A 229 -10.67 6.68 -1.70
CA VAL A 229 -9.97 7.65 -2.54
C VAL A 229 -10.08 9.05 -1.94
N LEU A 230 -11.27 9.49 -1.56
CA LEU A 230 -11.50 10.79 -0.92
C LEU A 230 -10.71 10.94 0.38
N ALA A 231 -10.67 9.90 1.21
CA ALA A 231 -9.85 9.86 2.41
C ALA A 231 -8.36 9.93 2.05
N GLY A 232 -7.92 9.18 1.05
CA GLY A 232 -6.53 9.15 0.60
C GLY A 232 -6.04 10.50 0.05
N ILE A 233 -6.87 11.23 -0.69
CA ILE A 233 -6.54 12.55 -1.25
C ILE A 233 -6.84 13.72 -0.32
N SER A 234 -7.51 13.49 0.82
CA SER A 234 -7.77 14.53 1.84
C SER A 234 -6.56 15.39 2.25
N PRO A 235 -5.31 14.89 2.28
CA PRO A 235 -4.11 15.67 2.64
C PRO A 235 -3.78 16.79 1.66
N MET A 236 -4.35 16.71 0.45
CA MET A 236 -4.18 17.72 -0.59
C MET A 236 -5.18 18.87 -0.45
N ILE A 237 -6.27 18.61 0.28
CA ILE A 237 -7.41 19.53 0.41
C ILE A 237 -7.28 20.36 1.70
N ILE A 238 -6.70 19.78 2.74
CA ILE A 238 -6.53 20.35 4.09
C ILE A 238 -5.18 21.09 4.17
#